data_AF-A0A2V8KVX7-F1
#
_entry.id   AF-A0A2V8KVX7-F1
#
_cell.length_a   1.000
_cell.length_b   1.000
_cell.length_c   1.000
_cell.angle_alpha   90.00
_cell.angle_beta   90.00
_cell.angle_gamma   90.00
#
_symmetry.space_group_name_H-M   'P 1'
#
loop_
_entity.id
_entity.type
_entity.pdbx_description
1 polymer ?
#
loop_
_entity_poly.entity_id
_entity_poly.type
_entity_poly.pdbx_seq_one_letter_code
_entity_poly.pdbx_strand_id
1 'polypeptide(L)' 'MNKQLNLGPPIDELLDRLYAQHASQSEAMESYYTTRAKESSLDWNTMDARMNEFLSDKLVALDRNKAEFCYQGMRE' A
#
# COMPACT_ATOMS: atom_id res chain seq x y z
N MET A 1 -5.60 -16.93 -12.98
CA MET A 1 -6.96 -16.98 -12.40
C MET A 1 -6.92 -16.23 -11.08
N ASN A 2 -7.32 -14.96 -11.04
CA ASN A 2 -7.45 -14.21 -9.78
C ASN A 2 -8.72 -14.67 -9.07
N LYS A 3 -8.57 -15.69 -8.22
CA LYS A 3 -9.65 -16.11 -7.33
C LYS A 3 -9.61 -15.17 -6.13
N GLN A 4 -10.55 -14.22 -6.10
CA GLN A 4 -10.73 -13.33 -4.96
C GLN A 4 -10.83 -14.14 -3.66
N LEU A 5 -10.12 -13.69 -2.63
CA LEU A 5 -10.26 -14.28 -1.31
C LEU A 5 -11.67 -14.04 -0.79
N ASN A 6 -12.29 -15.11 -0.30
CA ASN A 6 -13.56 -15.10 0.40
C ASN A 6 -13.37 -15.92 1.67
N LEU A 7 -13.23 -15.22 2.79
CA LEU A 7 -12.98 -15.77 4.12
C LEU A 7 -14.21 -15.64 5.03
N GLY A 8 -15.27 -14.98 4.55
CA GLY A 8 -16.50 -14.71 5.29
C GLY A 8 -16.41 -13.44 6.15
N PRO A 9 -17.56 -12.87 6.55
CA PRO A 9 -17.59 -11.78 7.53
C PRO A 9 -17.01 -12.21 8.88
N PRO A 10 -16.35 -11.31 9.65
CA PRO A 10 -16.08 -9.90 9.36
C PRO A 10 -14.78 -9.66 8.56
N ILE A 11 -14.10 -10.73 8.13
CA ILE A 11 -12.77 -10.65 7.52
C ILE A 11 -12.85 -10.02 6.13
N ASP A 12 -13.85 -10.38 5.34
CA ASP A 12 -14.03 -9.80 4.01
C ASP A 12 -14.21 -8.26 4.08
N GLU A 13 -14.96 -7.76 5.07
CA GLU A 13 -15.14 -6.31 5.29
C GLU A 13 -13.84 -5.61 5.72
N LEU A 14 -12.99 -6.29 6.50
CA LEU A 14 -11.67 -5.77 6.85
C LEU A 14 -10.75 -5.73 5.64
N LEU A 15 -10.74 -6.78 4.83
CA LEU A 15 -9.95 -6.86 3.60
C LEU A 15 -10.34 -5.76 2.62
N ASP A 16 -11.63 -5.55 2.38
CA ASP A 16 -12.13 -4.50 1.49
C ASP A 16 -11.66 -3.10 1.95
N ARG A 17 -11.73 -2.81 3.25
CA ARG A 17 -11.23 -1.53 3.81
C ARG A 17 -9.72 -1.37 3.62
N LEU A 18 -8.94 -2.43 3.89
CA LEU A 18 -7.48 -2.39 3.74
C LEU A 18 -7.05 -2.25 2.28
N TYR A 19 -7.77 -2.90 1.35
CA TYR A 19 -7.53 -2.77 -0.08
C TYR A 19 -7.85 -1.37 -0.60
N ALA A 20 -8.98 -0.79 -0.17
CA ALA A 20 -9.33 0.58 -0.50
C ALA A 20 -8.30 1.59 0.06
N GLN A 21 -7.86 1.40 1.31
CA GLN A 21 -6.80 2.21 1.90
C GLN A 21 -5.49 2.09 1.12
N HIS A 22 -5.08 0.88 0.73
CA HIS A 22 -3.88 0.67 -0.09
C HIS A 22 -3.93 1.40 -1.42
N ALA A 23 -5.07 1.34 -2.12
CA ALA A 23 -5.25 2.04 -3.39
C ALA A 23 -5.07 3.56 -3.23
N SER A 24 -5.70 4.15 -2.21
CA SER A 24 -5.57 5.59 -1.93
C SER A 24 -4.13 6.00 -1.54
N GLN A 25 -3.44 5.17 -0.74
CA GLN A 25 -2.05 5.46 -0.35
C GLN A 25 -1.09 5.32 -1.53
N SER A 26 -1.35 4.39 -2.45
CA SER A 26 -0.54 4.21 -3.66
C SER A 26 -0.60 5.46 -4.55
N GLU A 27 -1.79 6.01 -4.80
CA GLU A 27 -1.98 7.26 -5.55
C GLU A 27 -1.30 8.45 -4.85
N ALA A 28 -1.47 8.57 -3.53
CA ALA A 28 -0.83 9.62 -2.76
C ALA A 28 0.70 9.54 -2.81
N MET A 29 1.26 8.33 -2.73
CA MET A 29 2.71 8.09 -2.84
C MET A 29 3.23 8.45 -4.22
N GLU A 30 2.55 8.03 -5.29
CA GLU A 30 2.92 8.35 -6.67
C GLU A 30 2.97 9.88 -6.88
N SER A 31 1.93 10.58 -6.42
CA SER A 31 1.86 12.04 -6.48
C SER A 31 2.99 12.72 -5.70
N TYR A 32 3.25 12.26 -4.47
CA TYR A 32 4.33 12.79 -3.64
C TYR A 32 5.70 12.63 -4.30
N TYR A 33 6.06 11.41 -4.72
CA TYR A 33 7.36 11.16 -5.34
C TYR A 33 7.51 11.83 -6.70
N THR A 34 6.45 11.89 -7.52
CA THR A 34 6.46 12.64 -8.79
C THR A 34 6.74 14.13 -8.56
N THR A 35 6.12 14.71 -7.53
CA THR A 35 6.34 16.12 -7.16
C THR A 35 7.78 16.34 -6.68
N ARG A 36 8.27 15.50 -5.76
CA ARG A 36 9.64 15.56 -5.26
C ARG A 36 10.68 15.36 -6.37
N ALA A 37 10.41 14.50 -7.35
CA ALA A 37 11.27 14.30 -8.51
C ALA A 37 11.34 15.55 -9.41
N LYS A 38 10.20 16.21 -9.66
CA LYS A 38 10.16 17.50 -10.41
C LYS A 38 10.92 18.62 -9.69
N GLU A 39 10.85 18.66 -8.36
CA GLU A 39 11.59 19.60 -7.54
C GLU A 39 13.10 19.30 -7.48
N SER A 40 13.56 18.14 -7.99
CA SER A 40 14.91 17.60 -7.74
C SER A 40 15.29 17.56 -6.25
N SER A 41 14.28 17.45 -5.38
CA SER A 41 14.43 17.46 -3.93
C SER A 41 14.55 16.05 -3.34
N LEU A 42 14.51 15.02 -4.19
CA LEU A 42 14.43 13.63 -3.78
C LEU A 42 15.85 13.04 -3.63
N ASP A 43 16.27 12.79 -2.40
CA ASP A 43 17.46 12.00 -2.08
C ASP A 43 17.01 10.60 -1.61
N TRP A 44 17.39 9.57 -2.37
CA TRP A 44 17.05 8.18 -2.05
C TRP A 44 17.91 7.59 -0.94
N ASN A 45 19.01 8.26 -0.55
CA ASN A 45 19.91 7.79 0.49
C ASN A 45 19.50 8.27 1.88
N THR A 46 18.56 9.21 1.98
CA THR A 46 18.14 9.80 3.25
C THR A 46 16.62 9.95 3.34
N MET A 47 16.06 9.67 4.52
CA MET A 47 14.68 10.02 4.85
C MET A 47 14.69 11.37 5.55
N ASP A 48 14.46 12.43 4.79
CA ASP A 48 14.35 13.79 5.35
C ASP A 48 13.08 13.97 6.20
N ALA A 49 12.99 15.11 6.90
CA ALA A 49 11.85 15.39 7.78
C ALA A 49 10.50 15.38 7.04
N ARG A 50 10.43 15.93 5.82
CA ARG A 50 9.21 15.97 5.00
C ARG A 50 8.79 14.58 4.55
N MET A 51 9.75 13.72 4.21
CA MET A 51 9.51 12.32 3.85
C MET A 51 9.03 11.52 5.07
N ASN A 52 9.66 11.69 6.23
CA ASN A 52 9.23 11.05 7.47
C ASN A 52 7.80 11.46 7.85
N GLU A 53 7.50 12.76 7.80
CA GLU A 53 6.16 13.27 8.06
C GLU A 53 5.14 12.68 7.08
N PHE A 54 5.44 12.71 5.77
CA PHE A 54 4.56 12.18 4.73
C PHE A 54 4.31 10.66 4.85
N LEU A 55 5.33 9.88 5.24
CA LEU A 55 5.24 8.42 5.33
C LEU A 55 4.75 7.92 6.68
N SER A 56 4.65 8.79 7.69
CA SER A 56 4.28 8.42 9.07
C SER A 56 2.96 7.65 9.18
N ASP A 57 2.05 7.86 8.23
CA ASP A 57 0.73 7.21 8.16
C ASP A 57 0.57 6.25 6.95
N LYS A 58 1.61 6.01 6.14
CA LYS A 58 1.50 5.31 4.83
C LYS A 58 2.11 3.91 4.75
N LEU A 59 2.14 3.17 5.86
CA LEU A 59 2.78 1.85 5.91
C LEU A 59 1.87 0.72 6.36
N VAL A 60 0.60 1.01 6.65
CA VAL A 60 -0.38 0.02 7.13
C VAL A 60 -1.49 -0.13 6.09
N ALA A 61 -1.14 -0.69 4.93
CA ALA A 61 -2.14 -1.01 3.90
C ALA A 61 -1.77 -2.30 3.16
N LEU A 62 -2.78 -3.06 2.75
CA LEU A 62 -2.62 -4.40 2.19
C LEU A 62 -2.76 -4.35 0.66
N ASP A 63 -1.69 -4.63 -0.08
CA ASP A 63 -1.80 -4.82 -1.54
C ASP A 63 -2.58 -6.10 -1.83
N ARG A 64 -3.67 -5.99 -2.58
CA ARG A 64 -4.56 -7.12 -2.86
C ARG A 64 -3.86 -8.26 -3.57
N ASN A 65 -3.16 -7.99 -4.67
CA ASN A 65 -2.55 -9.06 -5.47
C ASN A 65 -1.48 -9.80 -4.66
N LYS A 66 -0.65 -9.08 -3.92
CA LYS A 66 0.38 -9.66 -3.05
C LYS A 66 -0.24 -10.45 -1.90
N ALA A 67 -1.27 -9.92 -1.26
CA ALA A 67 -1.95 -10.58 -0.15
C ALA A 67 -2.64 -11.89 -0.58
N GLU A 68 -3.39 -11.85 -1.69
CA GLU A 68 -4.06 -13.03 -2.23
C GLU A 68 -3.04 -14.11 -2.65
N PHE A 69 -1.93 -13.70 -3.27
CA PHE A 69 -0.83 -14.62 -3.63
C PHE A 69 -0.20 -15.28 -2.39
N CYS A 70 0.18 -14.49 -1.39
CA CYS A 70 0.77 -15.00 -0.16
C CYS A 70 -0.16 -16.00 0.55
N TYR A 71 -1.46 -15.70 0.62
CA TYR A 71 -2.42 -16.61 1.23
C TYR A 71 -2.54 -17.93 0.47
N GLN A 72 -2.54 -17.89 -0.86
CA GLN A 72 -2.58 -19.09 -1.68
C GLN A 72 -1.33 -19.96 -1.48
N GLY A 73 -0.15 -19.35 -1.41
CA GLY A 73 1.12 -20.07 -1.20
C GLY A 73 1.28 -20.66 0.21
N MET A 74 0.62 -20.13 1.24
CA MET A 74 0.64 -20.70 2.59
C MET A 74 -0.38 -21.84 2.81
N ARG A 75 -1.22 -22.12 1.82
CA ARG A 75 -2.24 -23.18 1.88
C ARG A 75 -1.78 -24.54 1.33
N GLU A 76 -0.60 -24.59 0.74
CA GLU A 76 0.08 -25.81 0.28
C GLU A 76 0.95 -26.39 1.39
#